data_AF-A0A7W7G160-F1
#
_entry.id   AF-A0A7W7G160-F1
#
_cell.length_a   1.000
_cell.length_b   1.000
_cell.length_c   1.000
_cell.angle_alpha   90.00
_cell.angle_beta   90.00
_cell.angle_gamma   90.00
#
_symmetry.space_group_name_H-M   'P 1'
#
loop_
_entity.id
_entity.type
_entity.pdbx_description
1 polymer ?
#
loop_
_entity_poly.entity_id
_entity_poly.type
_entity_poly.pdbx_seq_one_letter_code
_entity_poly.pdbx_strand_id
1 'polypeptide(L)'
;MTTRQELRPDPTIRRARRAITLPIAALALGLTALAAPAPAEAAPPAVAQTWNTLMYRSLTRQQTAATMQAAIATQKATVVTRAGEVTNATNAGIVAESALTTATTADTTARTRVTAAQTALTTAKQNLTKANKKPRNKAAVTKAKNAVVAATKTLTTRQAEAKQAAAALTTARTNARTATATLGTAIANRDAAAAAVTLSQQKLAQLPTAYSLATQASALSRDVVTQSRAGFVVADTVQVNGITVHRSVAYAFRRMLDDARANGIVLSGGGFRTKERQIELRKSNGCPDVWTAPSSSCRVPTAIPGRSLHELGMAVDISQNGRTLTRSSTGYKWLVTHARAYGFINLPSEPWHWSITGG
;
A
#
# COMPACT_ATOMS: atom_id res chain seq x y z
N MET A 1 59.06 4.52 -35.42
CA MET A 1 59.00 5.70 -36.31
C MET A 1 57.96 5.44 -37.38
N THR A 2 56.75 5.96 -37.18
CA THR A 2 55.81 6.38 -38.23
C THR A 2 54.61 7.02 -37.52
N THR A 3 54.47 8.31 -37.75
CA THR A 3 53.51 9.24 -37.16
C THR A 3 52.12 9.06 -37.77
N ARG A 4 51.05 9.22 -36.96
CA ARG A 4 49.73 9.55 -37.51
C ARG A 4 48.96 10.48 -36.58
N GLN A 5 48.57 11.60 -37.18
CA GLN A 5 47.92 12.79 -36.62
C GLN A 5 46.58 12.50 -35.95
N GLU A 6 46.37 13.15 -34.82
CA GLU A 6 45.08 13.37 -34.18
C GLU A 6 44.25 14.39 -34.97
N LEU A 7 43.00 14.05 -35.26
CA LEU A 7 42.00 14.92 -35.85
C LEU A 7 41.15 15.56 -34.74
N ARG A 8 41.25 16.89 -34.63
CA ARG A 8 40.31 17.75 -33.90
C ARG A 8 39.00 17.88 -34.68
N PRO A 9 37.82 17.89 -34.03
CA PRO A 9 36.58 18.33 -34.66
C PRO A 9 36.32 19.83 -34.45
N ASP A 10 36.03 20.50 -35.57
CA ASP A 10 35.65 21.91 -35.72
C ASP A 10 34.17 22.14 -35.32
N PRO A 11 33.77 23.27 -34.69
CA PRO A 11 32.46 23.44 -34.08
C PRO A 11 31.57 24.36 -34.91
N THR A 12 30.59 23.79 -35.62
CA THR A 12 29.42 24.55 -36.06
C THR A 12 28.19 23.65 -36.09
N ILE A 13 27.17 23.96 -35.29
CA ILE A 13 25.75 23.95 -35.67
C ILE A 13 24.92 24.51 -34.50
N ARG A 14 23.99 25.36 -34.89
CA ARG A 14 23.29 26.37 -34.10
C ARG A 14 22.18 25.81 -33.22
N ARG A 15 21.98 26.56 -32.14
CA ARG A 15 20.88 26.59 -31.16
C ARG A 15 19.48 26.47 -31.77
N ALA A 16 18.63 25.69 -31.11
CA ALA A 16 17.19 25.96 -31.00
C ALA A 16 16.64 25.35 -29.71
N ARG A 17 16.72 26.09 -28.59
CA ARG A 17 15.89 25.82 -27.39
C ARG A 17 14.73 26.80 -27.42
N ARG A 18 13.52 26.28 -27.58
CA ARG A 18 12.26 27.04 -27.42
C ARG A 18 12.09 27.35 -25.93
N ALA A 19 12.15 28.62 -25.57
CA ALA A 19 11.67 29.15 -24.30
C ALA A 19 10.16 29.42 -24.45
N ILE A 20 9.36 28.80 -23.60
CA ILE A 20 7.94 29.10 -23.45
C ILE A 20 7.84 30.25 -22.46
N THR A 21 7.32 31.36 -22.95
CA THR A 21 6.90 32.55 -22.22
C THR A 21 5.71 32.26 -21.31
N LEU A 22 5.80 32.61 -20.03
CA LEU A 22 4.66 32.76 -19.12
C LEU A 22 4.50 34.25 -18.79
N PRO A 23 3.29 34.84 -18.92
CA PRO A 23 3.06 36.23 -18.58
C PRO A 23 2.91 36.40 -17.07
N ILE A 24 3.60 37.39 -16.52
CA ILE A 24 3.46 37.88 -15.15
C ILE A 24 2.18 38.71 -15.08
N ALA A 25 1.16 38.18 -14.41
CA ALA A 25 -0.01 38.94 -14.01
C ALA A 25 0.22 39.52 -12.61
N ALA A 26 0.28 40.85 -12.53
CA ALA A 26 0.29 41.61 -11.29
C ALA A 26 -1.03 41.42 -10.53
N LEU A 27 -0.96 40.95 -9.29
CA LEU A 27 -2.09 40.99 -8.36
C LEU A 27 -1.83 42.03 -7.27
N ALA A 28 -2.84 42.88 -7.10
CA ALA A 28 -2.89 44.01 -6.19
C ALA A 28 -2.73 43.63 -4.72
N LEU A 29 -2.02 44.48 -3.99
CA LEU A 29 -1.95 44.49 -2.52
C LEU A 29 -3.31 44.88 -1.95
N GLY A 30 -4.08 43.89 -1.49
CA GLY A 30 -5.14 44.10 -0.51
C GLY A 30 -4.56 43.94 0.89
N LEU A 31 -4.44 45.05 1.65
CA LEU A 31 -4.24 44.98 3.10
C LEU A 31 -5.49 44.34 3.72
N THR A 32 -5.43 43.04 3.94
CA THR A 32 -6.28 42.39 4.94
C THR A 32 -5.55 42.51 6.26
N ALA A 33 -6.23 43.06 7.28
CA ALA A 33 -5.74 43.01 8.64
C ALA A 33 -5.53 41.54 9.00
N LEU A 34 -4.27 41.11 9.04
CA LEU A 34 -3.89 39.81 9.58
C LEU A 34 -4.29 39.85 11.05
N ALA A 35 -5.42 39.22 11.37
CA ALA A 35 -5.68 38.79 12.73
C ALA A 35 -4.41 38.05 13.19
N ALA A 36 -3.87 38.45 14.35
CA ALA A 36 -2.73 37.79 14.94
C ALA A 36 -2.97 36.27 14.92
N PRO A 37 -1.99 35.44 14.51
CA PRO A 37 -2.14 34.00 14.61
C PRO A 37 -2.54 33.69 16.04
N ALA A 38 -3.69 33.05 16.23
CA ALA A 38 -4.04 32.48 17.51
C ALA A 38 -2.82 31.66 17.98
N PRO A 39 -2.37 31.78 19.24
CA PRO A 39 -1.23 31.02 19.71
C PRO A 39 -1.50 29.56 19.37
N ALA A 40 -0.57 28.95 18.63
CA ALA A 40 -0.67 27.54 18.27
C ALA A 40 -0.95 26.77 19.56
N GLU A 41 -2.13 26.17 19.62
CA GLU A 41 -2.58 25.34 20.74
C GLU A 41 -1.45 24.34 21.02
N ALA A 42 -0.82 24.43 22.19
CA ALA A 42 0.37 23.67 22.48
C ALA A 42 0.04 22.19 22.33
N ALA A 43 0.68 21.52 21.36
CA ALA A 43 0.42 20.12 21.12
C ALA A 43 0.63 19.32 22.41
N PRO A 44 -0.23 18.33 22.73
CA PRO A 44 -0.09 17.55 23.95
C PRO A 44 1.30 16.91 24.00
N PRO A 45 1.88 16.69 25.19
CA PRO A 45 3.22 16.12 25.33
C PRO A 45 3.40 14.84 24.50
N ALA A 46 4.59 14.65 23.93
CA ALA A 46 4.87 13.49 23.06
C ALA A 46 4.55 12.14 23.72
N VAL A 47 4.71 12.04 25.04
CA VAL A 47 4.34 10.84 25.81
C VAL A 47 2.83 10.58 25.80
N ALA A 48 1.99 11.63 25.85
CA ALA A 48 0.53 11.52 25.79
C ALA A 48 0.06 11.11 24.38
N GLN A 49 0.74 11.58 23.34
CA GLN A 49 0.51 11.14 21.96
C GLN A 49 0.88 9.67 21.76
N THR A 50 2.00 9.24 22.35
CA THR A 50 2.46 7.85 22.32
C THR A 50 1.47 6.94 23.04
N TRP A 51 1.00 7.32 24.24
CA TRP A 51 -0.03 6.60 24.98
C TRP A 51 -1.31 6.44 24.16
N ASN A 52 -1.81 7.53 23.55
CA ASN A 52 -3.01 7.49 22.73
C ASN A 52 -2.84 6.56 21.52
N THR A 53 -1.69 6.61 20.85
CA THR A 53 -1.37 5.74 19.71
C THR A 53 -1.35 4.27 20.10
N LEU A 54 -0.74 3.92 21.24
CA LEU A 54 -0.71 2.55 21.76
C LEU A 54 -2.11 2.06 22.10
N MET A 55 -2.92 2.89 22.77
CA MET A 55 -4.30 2.55 23.11
C MET A 55 -5.19 2.40 21.87
N TYR A 56 -5.08 3.31 20.90
CA TYR A 56 -5.78 3.20 19.64
C TYR A 56 -5.44 1.89 18.92
N ARG A 57 -4.14 1.57 18.78
CA ARG A 57 -3.69 0.32 18.14
C ARG A 57 -4.15 -0.92 18.90
N SER A 58 -4.16 -0.88 20.24
CA SER A 58 -4.68 -1.96 21.07
C SER A 58 -6.16 -2.23 20.78
N LEU A 59 -6.98 -1.17 20.85
CA LEU A 59 -8.43 -1.24 20.74
C LEU A 59 -8.93 -1.50 19.31
N THR A 60 -8.12 -1.18 18.29
CA THR A 60 -8.45 -1.42 16.87
C THR A 60 -7.80 -2.68 16.30
N ARG A 61 -6.99 -3.41 17.09
CA ARG A 61 -6.20 -4.55 16.59
C ARG A 61 -7.01 -5.58 15.82
N GLN A 62 -8.19 -5.96 16.31
CA GLN A 62 -9.04 -6.94 15.64
C GLN A 62 -9.53 -6.44 14.28
N GLN A 63 -9.96 -5.18 14.21
CA GLN A 63 -10.37 -4.55 12.96
C GLN A 63 -9.19 -4.47 11.98
N THR A 64 -8.00 -4.08 12.45
CA THR A 64 -6.78 -4.08 11.63
C THR A 64 -6.47 -5.47 11.07
N ALA A 65 -6.54 -6.51 11.91
CA ALA A 65 -6.31 -7.89 11.48
C ALA A 65 -7.34 -8.35 10.42
N ALA A 66 -8.62 -8.01 10.60
CA ALA A 66 -9.68 -8.32 9.64
C ALA A 66 -9.44 -7.63 8.28
N THR A 67 -9.08 -6.34 8.29
CA THR A 67 -8.73 -5.60 7.07
C THR A 67 -7.52 -6.23 6.35
N MET A 68 -6.50 -6.63 7.10
CA MET A 68 -5.33 -7.31 6.53
C MET A 68 -5.69 -8.68 5.94
N GLN A 69 -6.56 -9.46 6.58
CA GLN A 69 -7.05 -10.74 6.06
C GLN A 69 -7.83 -10.56 4.75
N ALA A 70 -8.71 -9.55 4.68
CA ALA A 70 -9.43 -9.22 3.45
C ALA A 70 -8.47 -8.83 2.31
N ALA A 71 -7.45 -8.02 2.60
CA ALA A 71 -6.43 -7.66 1.63
C ALA A 71 -5.64 -8.89 1.14
N ILE A 72 -5.27 -9.81 2.03
CA ILE A 72 -4.61 -11.08 1.68
C ILE A 72 -5.51 -11.93 0.77
N ALA A 73 -6.83 -11.98 1.00
CA ALA A 73 -7.75 -12.71 0.14
C ALA A 73 -7.75 -12.14 -1.29
N THR A 74 -7.79 -10.81 -1.44
CA THR A 74 -7.69 -10.14 -2.74
C THR A 74 -6.34 -10.41 -3.43
N GLN A 75 -5.24 -10.41 -2.67
CA GLN A 75 -3.92 -10.76 -3.21
C GLN A 75 -3.87 -12.21 -3.70
N LYS A 76 -4.46 -13.16 -2.95
CA LYS A 76 -4.57 -14.56 -3.39
C LYS A 76 -5.38 -14.72 -4.68
N ALA A 77 -6.48 -13.99 -4.82
CA ALA A 77 -7.25 -13.97 -6.07
C ALA A 77 -6.39 -13.46 -7.24
N THR A 78 -5.55 -12.45 -7.00
CA THR A 78 -4.60 -11.94 -8.01
C THR A 78 -3.61 -13.03 -8.44
N VAL A 79 -3.08 -13.84 -7.51
CA VAL A 79 -2.18 -14.96 -7.83
C VAL A 79 -2.87 -15.97 -8.77
N VAL A 80 -4.15 -16.29 -8.52
CA VAL A 80 -4.93 -17.19 -9.38
C VAL A 80 -5.08 -16.61 -10.79
N THR A 81 -5.42 -15.32 -10.90
CA THR A 81 -5.49 -14.64 -12.20
C THR A 81 -4.15 -14.71 -12.94
N ARG A 82 -3.03 -14.42 -12.27
CA ARG A 82 -1.70 -14.50 -12.87
C ARG A 82 -1.30 -15.93 -13.27
N ALA A 83 -1.73 -16.95 -12.52
CA ALA A 83 -1.53 -18.34 -12.91
C ALA A 83 -2.29 -18.69 -14.21
N GLY A 84 -3.48 -18.12 -14.41
CA GLY A 84 -4.22 -18.21 -15.68
C GLY A 84 -3.46 -17.55 -16.84
N GLU A 85 -2.87 -16.38 -16.61
CA GLU A 85 -2.03 -15.70 -17.62
C GLU A 85 -0.78 -16.51 -18.01
N VAL A 86 -0.13 -17.17 -17.03
CA VAL A 86 0.96 -18.10 -17.31
C VAL A 86 0.49 -19.24 -18.21
N THR A 87 -0.67 -19.84 -17.90
CA THR A 87 -1.24 -20.92 -18.71
C THR A 87 -1.51 -20.46 -20.15
N ASN A 88 -2.10 -19.28 -20.32
CA ASN A 88 -2.37 -18.70 -21.64
C ASN A 88 -1.07 -18.42 -22.42
N ALA A 89 -0.06 -17.86 -21.75
CA ALA A 89 1.24 -17.59 -22.36
C ALA A 89 1.98 -18.88 -22.75
N THR A 90 1.87 -19.94 -21.93
CA THR A 90 2.40 -21.27 -22.27
C THR A 90 1.75 -21.82 -23.53
N ASN A 91 0.42 -21.77 -23.63
CA ASN A 91 -0.30 -22.23 -24.81
C ASN A 91 0.08 -21.43 -26.07
N ALA A 92 0.21 -20.10 -25.95
CA ALA A 92 0.68 -19.26 -27.05
C ALA A 92 2.11 -19.62 -27.49
N GLY A 93 2.98 -19.96 -26.54
CA GLY A 93 4.33 -20.47 -26.82
C GLY A 93 4.33 -21.76 -27.63
N ILE A 94 3.49 -22.73 -27.25
CA ILE A 94 3.33 -24.00 -27.98
C ILE A 94 2.88 -23.76 -29.43
N VAL A 95 1.88 -22.88 -29.62
CA VAL A 95 1.39 -22.53 -30.96
C VAL A 95 2.46 -21.86 -31.80
N ALA A 96 3.22 -20.92 -31.21
CA ALA A 96 4.29 -20.21 -31.91
C ALA A 96 5.43 -21.16 -32.32
N GLU A 97 5.79 -22.12 -31.47
CA GLU A 97 6.83 -23.12 -31.77
C GLU A 97 6.39 -24.09 -32.88
N SER A 98 5.12 -24.51 -32.88
CA SER A 98 4.54 -25.31 -33.96
C SER A 98 4.55 -24.55 -35.29
N ALA A 99 4.23 -23.25 -35.28
CA ALA A 99 4.29 -22.40 -36.46
C ALA A 99 5.73 -22.22 -36.96
N LEU A 100 6.70 -22.06 -36.05
CA LEU A 100 8.12 -21.98 -36.38
C LEU A 100 8.62 -23.27 -37.05
N THR A 101 8.25 -24.43 -36.52
CA THR A 101 8.59 -25.74 -37.10
C THR A 101 8.03 -25.87 -38.53
N THR A 102 6.77 -25.48 -38.71
CA THR A 102 6.09 -25.52 -40.00
C THR A 102 6.77 -24.58 -41.02
N ALA A 103 7.04 -23.34 -40.63
CA ALA A 103 7.67 -22.35 -41.50
C ALA A 103 9.12 -22.71 -41.85
N THR A 104 9.84 -23.36 -40.93
CA THR A 104 11.20 -23.87 -41.18
C THR A 104 11.17 -24.94 -42.26
N THR A 105 10.26 -25.91 -42.13
CA THR A 105 10.10 -26.99 -43.12
C THR A 105 9.71 -26.43 -44.50
N ALA A 106 8.82 -25.43 -44.54
CA ALA A 106 8.40 -24.78 -45.78
C ALA A 106 9.55 -24.01 -46.46
N ASP A 107 10.35 -23.25 -45.71
CA ASP A 107 11.53 -22.54 -46.23
C ASP A 107 12.58 -23.52 -46.79
N THR A 108 12.89 -24.60 -46.05
CA THR A 108 13.80 -25.65 -46.53
C THR A 108 13.30 -26.28 -47.83
N THR A 109 12.01 -26.64 -47.89
CA THR A 109 11.40 -27.23 -49.09
C THR A 109 11.44 -26.28 -50.28
N ALA A 110 11.12 -24.99 -50.06
CA ALA A 110 11.12 -23.99 -51.12
C ALA A 110 12.54 -23.76 -51.68
N ARG A 111 13.56 -23.73 -50.82
CA ARG A 111 14.97 -23.62 -51.25
C ARG A 111 15.40 -24.82 -52.09
N THR A 112 15.05 -26.05 -51.68
CA THR A 112 15.34 -27.26 -52.46
C THR A 112 14.69 -27.20 -53.85
N ARG A 113 13.45 -26.69 -53.96
CA ARG A 113 12.77 -26.50 -55.25
C ARG A 113 13.45 -25.45 -56.14
N VAL A 114 13.99 -24.38 -55.55
CA VAL A 114 14.80 -23.40 -56.29
C VAL A 114 16.06 -24.06 -56.85
N THR A 115 16.79 -24.82 -56.04
CA THR A 115 17.99 -25.54 -56.48
C THR A 115 17.67 -26.51 -57.61
N ALA A 116 16.59 -27.29 -57.50
CA ALA A 116 16.14 -28.18 -58.57
C ALA A 116 15.79 -27.43 -59.86
N ALA A 117 15.09 -26.29 -59.75
CA ALA A 117 14.74 -25.46 -60.91
C ALA A 117 15.96 -24.82 -61.58
N GLN A 118 16.99 -24.45 -60.81
CA GLN A 118 18.27 -23.97 -61.35
C GLN A 118 18.97 -25.07 -62.15
N THR A 119 19.05 -26.30 -61.61
CA THR A 119 19.62 -27.46 -62.32
C THR A 119 18.86 -27.77 -63.60
N ALA A 120 17.53 -27.73 -63.57
CA ALA A 120 16.69 -27.93 -64.74
C ALA A 120 16.92 -26.86 -65.83
N LEU A 121 17.05 -25.59 -65.44
CA LEU A 121 17.37 -24.50 -66.38
C LEU A 121 18.75 -24.68 -67.01
N THR A 122 19.76 -25.04 -66.21
CA THR A 122 21.11 -25.35 -66.72
C THR A 122 21.08 -26.48 -67.74
N THR A 123 20.36 -27.56 -67.44
CA THR A 123 20.18 -28.70 -68.35
C THR A 123 19.47 -28.30 -69.65
N ALA A 124 18.39 -27.51 -69.56
CA ALA A 124 17.65 -27.02 -70.72
C ALA A 124 18.54 -26.15 -71.63
N LYS A 125 19.38 -25.27 -71.05
CA LYS A 125 20.33 -24.44 -71.80
C LYS A 125 21.38 -25.29 -72.52
N GLN A 126 21.95 -26.29 -71.84
CA GLN A 126 22.90 -27.22 -72.47
C GLN A 126 22.27 -28.00 -73.64
N ASN A 127 21.02 -28.45 -73.49
CA ASN A 127 20.30 -29.14 -74.56
C ASN A 127 20.01 -28.23 -75.76
N LEU A 128 19.69 -26.95 -75.52
CA LEU A 128 19.56 -25.95 -76.60
C LEU A 128 20.89 -25.74 -77.34
N THR A 129 22.01 -25.62 -76.61
CA THR A 129 23.34 -25.53 -77.23
C THR A 129 23.64 -26.75 -78.11
N LYS A 130 23.31 -27.96 -77.65
CA LYS A 130 23.48 -29.20 -78.43
C LYS A 130 22.59 -29.21 -79.68
N ALA A 131 21.32 -28.82 -79.57
CA ALA A 131 20.39 -28.77 -80.70
C ALA A 131 20.84 -27.77 -81.79
N ASN A 132 21.41 -26.63 -81.38
CA ASN A 132 21.93 -25.61 -82.31
C ASN A 132 23.17 -26.08 -83.10
N LYS A 133 23.97 -27.01 -82.56
CA LYS A 133 25.16 -27.56 -83.26
C LYS A 133 24.82 -28.56 -84.37
N LYS A 134 23.61 -29.14 -84.38
CA LYS A 134 23.14 -30.08 -85.42
C LYS A 134 21.76 -29.64 -85.96
N PRO A 135 21.67 -28.50 -86.67
CA PRO A 135 20.40 -27.82 -86.99
C PRO A 135 19.54 -28.50 -88.08
N ARG A 136 19.80 -29.76 -88.43
CA ARG A 136 19.04 -30.50 -89.46
C ARG A 136 17.55 -30.68 -89.12
N ASN A 137 17.14 -30.45 -87.87
CA ASN A 137 15.75 -30.55 -87.42
C ASN A 137 15.31 -29.25 -86.71
N LYS A 138 14.62 -28.35 -87.45
CA LYS A 138 14.07 -27.09 -86.92
C LYS A 138 13.14 -27.31 -85.72
N ALA A 139 12.36 -28.40 -85.70
CA ALA A 139 11.44 -28.70 -84.60
C ALA A 139 12.18 -29.01 -83.29
N ALA A 140 13.32 -29.69 -83.36
CA ALA A 140 14.15 -29.99 -82.19
C ALA A 140 14.72 -28.72 -81.53
N VAL A 141 15.15 -27.74 -82.34
CA VAL A 141 15.64 -26.43 -81.84
C VAL A 141 14.50 -25.65 -81.18
N THR A 142 13.31 -25.59 -81.81
CA THR A 142 12.14 -24.92 -81.22
C THR A 142 11.73 -25.55 -79.90
N LYS A 143 11.69 -26.88 -79.82
CA LYS A 143 11.39 -27.61 -78.56
C LYS A 143 12.39 -27.26 -77.45
N ALA A 144 13.68 -27.20 -77.76
CA ALA A 144 14.71 -26.84 -76.79
C ALA A 144 14.61 -25.38 -76.33
N LYS A 145 14.28 -24.44 -77.23
CA LYS A 145 14.00 -23.04 -76.86
C LYS A 145 12.82 -22.94 -75.90
N ASN A 146 11.71 -23.61 -76.21
CA ASN A 146 10.52 -23.63 -75.36
C ASN A 146 10.81 -24.23 -73.98
N ALA A 147 11.66 -25.27 -73.92
CA ALA A 147 12.09 -25.86 -72.65
C ALA A 147 12.90 -24.87 -71.79
N VAL A 148 13.77 -24.04 -72.38
CA VAL A 148 14.49 -22.99 -71.65
C VAL A 148 13.52 -21.94 -71.11
N VAL A 149 12.54 -21.51 -71.91
CA VAL A 149 11.52 -20.54 -71.49
C VAL A 149 10.70 -21.10 -70.32
N ALA A 150 10.23 -22.35 -70.42
CA ALA A 150 9.48 -23.01 -69.36
C ALA A 150 10.29 -23.19 -68.06
N ALA A 151 11.57 -23.60 -68.18
CA ALA A 151 12.46 -23.75 -67.03
C ALA A 151 12.77 -22.39 -66.38
N THR A 152 12.93 -21.33 -67.18
CA THR A 152 13.11 -19.95 -66.67
C THR A 152 11.89 -19.49 -65.88
N LYS A 153 10.68 -19.65 -66.43
CA LYS A 153 9.43 -19.31 -65.73
C LYS A 153 9.26 -20.10 -64.43
N THR A 154 9.60 -21.39 -64.45
CA THR A 154 9.58 -22.25 -63.27
C THR A 154 10.54 -21.73 -62.20
N LEU A 155 11.78 -21.42 -62.57
CA LEU A 155 12.77 -20.88 -61.64
C LEU A 155 12.28 -19.57 -60.99
N THR A 156 11.76 -18.63 -61.78
CA THR A 156 11.22 -17.37 -61.25
C THR A 156 10.07 -17.61 -60.27
N THR A 157 9.18 -18.56 -60.56
CA THR A 157 8.08 -18.93 -59.66
C THR A 157 8.61 -19.51 -58.35
N ARG A 158 9.56 -20.46 -58.42
CA ARG A 158 10.17 -21.06 -57.20
C ARG A 158 10.95 -20.06 -56.38
N GLN A 159 11.62 -19.09 -57.02
CA GLN A 159 12.31 -18.01 -56.31
C GLN A 159 11.31 -17.12 -55.56
N ALA A 160 10.15 -16.81 -56.15
CA ALA A 160 9.10 -16.06 -55.48
C ALA A 160 8.52 -16.84 -54.28
N GLU A 161 8.21 -18.12 -54.45
CA GLU A 161 7.76 -19.01 -53.35
C GLU A 161 8.79 -19.08 -52.22
N ALA A 162 10.09 -19.22 -52.53
CA ALA A 162 11.15 -19.24 -51.53
C ALA A 162 11.28 -17.92 -50.78
N LYS A 163 11.08 -16.77 -51.45
CA LYS A 163 11.05 -15.47 -50.79
C LYS A 163 9.87 -15.35 -49.81
N GLN A 164 8.70 -15.85 -50.20
CA GLN A 164 7.52 -15.88 -49.32
C GLN A 164 7.74 -16.80 -48.10
N ALA A 165 8.28 -17.99 -48.31
CA ALA A 165 8.58 -18.93 -47.22
C ALA A 165 9.63 -18.37 -46.24
N ALA A 166 10.68 -17.71 -46.75
CA ALA A 166 11.68 -17.05 -45.91
C ALA A 166 11.09 -15.90 -45.06
N ALA A 167 10.15 -15.13 -45.63
CA ALA A 167 9.43 -14.10 -44.89
C ALA A 167 8.54 -14.71 -43.79
N ALA A 168 7.80 -15.78 -44.10
CA ALA A 168 6.99 -16.50 -43.11
C ALA A 168 7.83 -17.09 -41.97
N LEU A 169 9.00 -17.67 -42.28
CA LEU A 169 9.95 -18.15 -41.28
C LEU A 169 10.47 -17.02 -40.38
N THR A 170 10.75 -15.85 -40.95
CA THR A 170 11.18 -14.68 -40.16
C THR A 170 10.09 -14.24 -39.19
N THR A 171 8.84 -14.15 -39.65
CA THR A 171 7.69 -13.84 -38.79
C THR A 171 7.50 -14.88 -37.69
N ALA A 172 7.57 -16.18 -38.01
CA ALA A 172 7.41 -17.24 -37.03
C ALA A 172 8.50 -17.21 -35.95
N ARG A 173 9.76 -16.94 -36.32
CA ARG A 173 10.87 -16.75 -35.36
C ARG A 173 10.61 -15.58 -34.42
N THR A 174 10.14 -14.46 -34.94
CA THR A 174 9.79 -13.30 -34.11
C THR A 174 8.65 -13.64 -33.15
N ASN A 175 7.60 -14.30 -33.63
CA ASN A 175 6.46 -14.69 -32.80
C ASN A 175 6.88 -15.65 -31.67
N ALA A 176 7.74 -16.64 -31.95
CA ALA A 176 8.25 -17.57 -30.93
C ALA A 176 9.08 -16.84 -29.85
N ARG A 177 9.94 -15.89 -30.25
CA ARG A 177 10.70 -15.05 -29.30
C ARG A 177 9.78 -14.20 -28.44
N THR A 178 8.78 -13.55 -29.05
CA THR A 178 7.80 -12.75 -28.32
C THR A 178 7.02 -13.61 -27.33
N ALA A 179 6.52 -14.78 -27.74
CA ALA A 179 5.79 -15.68 -26.85
C ALA A 179 6.64 -16.13 -25.65
N THR A 180 7.93 -16.40 -25.88
CA THR A 180 8.88 -16.74 -24.80
C THR A 180 9.04 -15.59 -23.81
N ALA A 181 9.20 -14.36 -24.29
CA ALA A 181 9.33 -13.17 -23.45
C ALA A 181 8.02 -12.91 -22.65
N THR A 182 6.86 -13.09 -23.29
CA THR A 182 5.54 -12.98 -22.65
C THR A 182 5.38 -14.01 -21.53
N LEU A 183 5.78 -15.27 -21.75
CA LEU A 183 5.74 -16.30 -20.72
C LEU A 183 6.65 -15.93 -19.54
N GLY A 184 7.89 -15.47 -19.80
CA GLY A 184 8.79 -15.01 -18.75
C GLY A 184 8.20 -13.89 -17.90
N THR A 185 7.52 -12.93 -18.55
CA THR A 185 6.83 -11.83 -17.87
C THR A 185 5.66 -12.32 -17.03
N ALA A 186 4.84 -13.24 -17.56
CA ALA A 186 3.69 -13.79 -16.85
C ALA A 186 4.13 -14.57 -15.59
N ILE A 187 5.20 -15.35 -15.69
CA ILE A 187 5.79 -16.08 -14.56
C ILE A 187 6.28 -15.10 -13.48
N ALA A 188 7.07 -14.09 -13.88
CA ALA A 188 7.58 -13.08 -12.94
C ALA A 188 6.44 -12.34 -12.22
N ASN A 189 5.36 -12.01 -12.93
CA ASN A 189 4.19 -11.35 -12.35
C ASN A 189 3.43 -12.24 -11.36
N ARG A 190 3.29 -13.54 -11.67
CA ARG A 190 2.71 -14.52 -10.74
C ARG A 190 3.56 -14.64 -9.46
N ASP A 191 4.87 -14.73 -9.62
CA ASP A 191 5.78 -14.92 -8.50
C ASP A 191 5.85 -13.68 -7.60
N ALA A 192 5.85 -12.48 -8.19
CA ALA A 192 5.73 -11.23 -7.45
C ALA A 192 4.41 -11.15 -6.66
N ALA A 193 3.30 -11.57 -7.26
CA ALA A 193 2.01 -11.62 -6.56
C ALA A 193 2.03 -12.62 -5.39
N ALA A 194 2.64 -13.80 -5.56
CA ALA A 194 2.76 -14.79 -4.50
C ALA A 194 3.69 -14.32 -3.35
N ALA A 195 4.79 -13.63 -3.67
CA ALA A 195 5.66 -13.01 -2.68
C ALA A 195 4.92 -11.93 -1.87
N ALA A 196 4.07 -11.13 -2.51
CA ALA A 196 3.26 -10.12 -1.82
C ALA A 196 2.27 -10.74 -0.81
N VAL A 197 1.64 -11.88 -1.15
CA VAL A 197 0.80 -12.64 -0.21
C VAL A 197 1.61 -13.06 1.02
N THR A 198 2.79 -13.64 0.80
CA THR A 198 3.67 -14.12 1.88
C THR A 198 4.07 -12.99 2.82
N LEU A 199 4.47 -11.84 2.27
CA LEU A 199 4.83 -10.66 3.06
C LEU A 199 3.64 -10.15 3.90
N SER A 200 2.45 -10.09 3.32
CA SER A 200 1.25 -9.66 4.05
C SER A 200 0.88 -10.63 5.18
N GLN A 201 1.02 -11.94 4.95
CA GLN A 201 0.80 -12.95 5.99
C GLN A 201 1.81 -12.83 7.13
N GLN A 202 3.09 -12.59 6.83
CA GLN A 202 4.11 -12.35 7.85
C GLN A 202 3.80 -11.10 8.68
N LYS A 203 3.42 -10.00 8.04
CA LYS A 203 3.00 -8.77 8.74
C LYS A 203 1.81 -9.00 9.66
N LEU A 204 0.83 -9.80 9.21
CA LEU A 204 -0.34 -10.16 10.04
C LEU A 204 0.09 -10.97 11.27
N ALA A 205 0.98 -11.95 11.09
CA ALA A 205 1.49 -12.76 12.19
C ALA A 205 2.31 -11.96 13.20
N GLN A 206 3.01 -10.92 12.73
CA GLN A 206 3.83 -10.01 13.55
C GLN A 206 3.03 -8.88 14.22
N LEU A 207 1.71 -8.79 14.01
CA LEU A 207 0.91 -7.77 14.69
C LEU A 207 1.02 -7.95 16.22
N PRO A 208 1.42 -6.89 16.96
CA PRO A 208 1.43 -6.93 18.41
C PRO A 208 0.05 -7.30 18.97
N THR A 209 0.04 -8.01 20.09
CA THR A 209 -1.21 -8.32 20.79
C THR A 209 -1.79 -7.04 21.40
N ALA A 210 -3.12 -6.94 21.45
CA ALA A 210 -3.79 -5.83 22.12
C ALA A 210 -3.30 -5.68 23.58
N TYR A 211 -3.15 -6.79 24.29
CA TYR A 211 -2.60 -6.83 25.64
C TYR A 211 -1.19 -6.23 25.75
N SER A 212 -0.28 -6.56 24.82
CA SER A 212 1.09 -6.00 24.83
C SER A 212 1.10 -4.48 24.61
N LEU A 213 0.21 -3.97 23.75
CA LEU A 213 0.10 -2.54 23.46
C LEU A 213 -0.51 -1.78 24.64
N ALA A 214 -1.58 -2.31 25.24
CA ALA A 214 -2.19 -1.76 26.45
C ALA A 214 -1.21 -1.76 27.64
N THR A 215 -0.38 -2.78 27.77
CA THR A 215 0.65 -2.87 28.82
C THR A 215 1.71 -1.78 28.63
N GLN A 216 2.18 -1.56 27.40
CA GLN A 216 3.10 -0.46 27.09
C GLN A 216 2.48 0.91 27.38
N ALA A 217 1.20 1.12 27.02
CA ALA A 217 0.50 2.36 27.35
C ALA A 217 0.39 2.56 28.87
N SER A 218 0.05 1.50 29.61
CA SER A 218 -0.05 1.55 31.08
C SER A 218 1.26 1.98 31.72
N ALA A 219 2.41 1.48 31.24
CA ALA A 219 3.74 1.86 31.74
C ALA A 219 4.02 3.37 31.59
N LEU A 220 3.47 4.02 30.57
CA LEU A 220 3.66 5.46 30.31
C LEU A 220 2.71 6.35 31.12
N SER A 221 1.70 5.79 31.79
CA SER A 221 0.56 6.59 32.28
C SER A 221 0.96 7.62 33.35
N ARG A 222 1.97 7.33 34.18
CA ARG A 222 2.49 8.30 35.15
C ARG A 222 3.26 9.43 34.50
N ASP A 223 4.06 9.13 33.47
CA ASP A 223 4.81 10.15 32.73
C ASP A 223 3.86 11.06 31.94
N VAL A 224 2.78 10.48 31.38
CA VAL A 224 1.69 11.24 30.77
C VAL A 224 1.12 12.26 31.75
N VAL A 225 0.74 11.85 32.95
CA VAL A 225 0.20 12.76 33.97
C VAL A 225 1.20 13.85 34.33
N THR A 226 2.45 13.49 34.61
CA THR A 226 3.50 14.43 35.02
C THR A 226 3.76 15.48 33.95
N GLN A 227 3.97 15.05 32.70
CA GLN A 227 4.30 15.95 31.61
C GLN A 227 3.10 16.80 31.17
N SER A 228 1.89 16.23 31.15
CA SER A 228 0.67 17.00 30.83
C SER A 228 0.38 18.07 31.87
N ARG A 229 0.64 17.82 33.15
CA ARG A 229 0.36 18.79 34.22
C ARG A 229 1.13 20.11 34.07
N ALA A 230 2.35 20.08 33.52
CA ALA A 230 3.18 21.27 33.39
C ALA A 230 2.64 22.31 32.39
N GLY A 231 1.82 21.88 31.42
CA GLY A 231 1.34 22.74 30.34
C GLY A 231 -0.15 22.60 30.02
N PHE A 232 -0.92 21.94 30.90
CA PHE A 232 -2.34 21.68 30.66
C PHE A 232 -3.14 22.98 30.53
N VAL A 233 -3.98 23.04 29.51
CA VAL A 233 -5.02 24.06 29.33
C VAL A 233 -6.39 23.42 29.12
N VAL A 234 -7.46 24.14 29.43
CA VAL A 234 -8.84 23.62 29.29
C VAL A 234 -9.13 23.14 27.86
N ALA A 235 -8.50 23.74 26.85
CA ALA A 235 -8.65 23.39 25.44
C ALA A 235 -8.10 21.98 25.09
N ASP A 236 -7.24 21.42 25.95
CA ASP A 236 -6.76 20.03 25.86
C ASP A 236 -7.84 18.99 26.19
N THR A 237 -9.03 19.45 26.61
CA THR A 237 -10.17 18.58 26.90
C THR A 237 -11.18 18.54 25.77
N VAL A 238 -11.99 17.47 25.75
CA VAL A 238 -13.04 17.23 24.77
C VAL A 238 -14.18 16.47 25.43
N GLN A 239 -15.40 16.70 24.93
CA GLN A 239 -16.59 16.00 25.40
C GLN A 239 -16.70 14.60 24.77
N VAL A 240 -16.93 13.59 25.62
CA VAL A 240 -17.26 12.22 25.23
C VAL A 240 -18.53 11.81 25.96
N ASN A 241 -19.63 11.66 25.23
CA ASN A 241 -20.95 11.30 25.77
C ASN A 241 -21.37 12.20 26.96
N GLY A 242 -21.09 13.51 26.87
CA GLY A 242 -21.41 14.49 27.92
C GLY A 242 -20.39 14.58 29.07
N ILE A 243 -19.29 13.82 29.00
CA ILE A 243 -18.22 13.82 30.00
C ILE A 243 -16.97 14.46 29.39
N THR A 244 -16.50 15.55 29.98
CA THR A 244 -15.28 16.24 29.55
C THR A 244 -14.05 15.44 29.97
N VAL A 245 -13.19 15.04 29.03
CA VAL A 245 -11.94 14.29 29.31
C VAL A 245 -10.79 14.85 28.49
N HIS A 246 -9.55 14.53 28.84
CA HIS A 246 -8.38 14.91 28.06
C HIS A 246 -8.42 14.27 26.67
N ARG A 247 -7.99 15.01 25.63
CA ARG A 247 -7.97 14.52 24.24
C ARG A 247 -7.19 13.22 24.07
N SER A 248 -6.10 13.03 24.83
CA SER A 248 -5.30 11.80 24.76
C SER A 248 -6.03 10.54 25.24
N VAL A 249 -7.03 10.66 26.13
CA VAL A 249 -7.79 9.52 26.66
C VAL A 249 -9.17 9.37 26.01
N ALA A 250 -9.61 10.38 25.26
CA ALA A 250 -10.96 10.47 24.71
C ALA A 250 -11.37 9.26 23.85
N TYR A 251 -10.46 8.77 22.98
CA TYR A 251 -10.74 7.61 22.14
C TYR A 251 -10.96 6.36 22.99
N ALA A 252 -10.03 6.06 23.90
CA ALA A 252 -10.11 4.88 24.75
C ALA A 252 -11.34 4.94 25.67
N PHE A 253 -11.65 6.12 26.22
CA PHE A 253 -12.82 6.33 27.05
C PHE A 253 -14.13 6.12 26.28
N ARG A 254 -14.24 6.67 25.05
CA ARG A 254 -15.41 6.44 24.19
C ARG A 254 -15.63 4.96 23.92
N ARG A 255 -14.56 4.25 23.53
CA ARG A 255 -14.61 2.80 23.30
C ARG A 255 -15.06 2.03 24.55
N MET A 256 -14.58 2.42 25.74
CA MET A 256 -15.02 1.83 27.00
C MET A 256 -16.53 2.01 27.24
N LEU A 257 -17.06 3.22 27.02
CA LEU A 257 -18.50 3.49 27.19
C LEU A 257 -19.36 2.75 26.16
N ASP A 258 -18.90 2.68 24.92
CA ASP A 258 -19.63 2.01 23.83
C ASP A 258 -19.68 0.50 24.04
N ASP A 259 -18.56 -0.12 24.43
CA ASP A 259 -18.50 -1.56 24.72
C ASP A 259 -19.25 -1.92 26.01
N ALA A 260 -19.27 -1.03 27.02
CA ALA A 260 -20.14 -1.19 28.18
C ALA A 260 -21.63 -1.18 27.76
N ARG A 261 -22.02 -0.21 26.93
CA ARG A 261 -23.39 -0.10 26.42
C ARG A 261 -23.80 -1.31 25.59
N ALA A 262 -22.91 -1.85 24.76
CA ALA A 262 -23.14 -3.07 24.01
C ALA A 262 -23.40 -4.29 24.91
N ASN A 263 -22.88 -4.28 26.14
CA ASN A 263 -23.14 -5.28 27.18
C ASN A 263 -24.36 -4.93 28.06
N GLY A 264 -25.19 -3.96 27.67
CA GLY A 264 -26.35 -3.51 28.44
C GLY A 264 -26.03 -2.63 29.65
N ILE A 265 -24.77 -2.19 29.80
CA ILE A 265 -24.32 -1.33 30.90
C ILE A 265 -24.23 0.12 30.42
N VAL A 266 -25.22 0.94 30.79
CA VAL A 266 -25.24 2.37 30.45
C VAL A 266 -24.48 3.17 31.50
N LEU A 267 -23.24 3.52 31.16
CA LEU A 267 -22.36 4.33 31.99
C LEU A 267 -22.48 5.83 31.64
N SER A 268 -22.39 6.68 32.66
CA SER A 268 -22.27 8.14 32.57
C SER A 268 -21.29 8.62 33.65
N GLY A 269 -21.23 9.91 33.97
CA GLY A 269 -20.32 10.39 35.01
C GLY A 269 -19.90 11.84 34.90
N GLY A 270 -18.84 12.18 35.63
CA GLY A 270 -18.16 13.47 35.58
C GLY A 270 -16.68 13.30 35.30
N GLY A 271 -16.10 14.23 34.53
CA GLY A 271 -14.69 14.19 34.12
C GLY A 271 -13.93 15.42 34.61
N PHE A 272 -13.41 16.22 33.68
CA PHE A 272 -12.62 17.42 33.94
C PHE A 272 -13.29 18.36 34.96
N ARG A 273 -12.47 18.88 35.89
CA ARG A 273 -12.85 19.91 36.87
C ARG A 273 -11.70 20.89 37.01
N THR A 274 -11.98 22.19 37.10
CA THR A 274 -10.92 23.19 37.30
C THR A 274 -10.30 23.11 38.69
N LYS A 275 -9.13 23.72 38.88
CA LYS A 275 -8.47 23.82 40.20
C LYS A 275 -9.34 24.60 41.19
N GLU A 276 -10.04 25.64 40.74
CA GLU A 276 -10.97 26.43 41.54
C GLU A 276 -12.12 25.55 42.04
N ARG A 277 -12.68 24.73 41.16
CA ARG A 277 -13.71 23.76 41.55
C ARG A 277 -13.17 22.74 42.56
N GLN A 278 -11.91 22.33 42.43
CA GLN A 278 -11.27 21.44 43.40
C GLN A 278 -11.11 22.11 44.78
N ILE A 279 -10.77 23.39 44.83
CA ILE A 279 -10.68 24.20 46.06
C ILE A 279 -12.06 24.29 46.73
N GLU A 280 -13.11 24.60 45.97
CA GLU A 280 -14.49 24.65 46.47
C GLU A 280 -14.92 23.31 47.08
N LEU A 281 -14.64 22.21 46.39
CA LEU A 281 -14.97 20.86 46.87
C LEU A 281 -14.28 20.55 48.20
N ARG A 282 -13.02 20.95 48.38
CA ARG A 282 -12.33 20.73 49.66
C ARG A 282 -12.95 21.51 50.81
N LYS A 283 -13.40 22.75 50.56
CA LYS A 283 -14.12 23.56 51.55
C LYS A 283 -15.46 22.91 51.90
N SER A 284 -16.27 22.55 50.89
CA SER A 284 -17.59 21.95 51.11
C SER A 284 -17.52 20.55 51.72
N ASN A 285 -16.46 19.80 51.43
CA ASN A 285 -16.20 18.49 52.01
C ASN A 285 -15.49 18.55 53.37
N GLY A 286 -15.36 19.74 53.97
CA GLY A 286 -14.91 19.92 55.34
C GLY A 286 -13.47 19.47 55.57
N CYS A 287 -12.59 19.62 54.59
CA CYS A 287 -11.17 19.35 54.78
C CYS A 287 -10.58 20.33 55.82
N PRO A 288 -9.76 19.87 56.78
CA PRO A 288 -9.14 20.74 57.79
C PRO A 288 -8.28 21.88 57.20
N ASP A 289 -7.62 21.61 56.07
CA ASP A 289 -6.91 22.60 55.27
C ASP A 289 -7.06 22.29 53.76
N VAL A 290 -7.09 23.33 52.93
CA VAL A 290 -7.29 23.20 51.48
C VAL A 290 -6.05 22.67 50.77
N TRP A 291 -4.84 22.95 51.25
CA TRP A 291 -3.60 22.72 50.48
C TRP A 291 -2.76 21.55 50.97
N THR A 292 -2.91 21.16 52.24
CA THR A 292 -2.00 20.22 52.91
C THR A 292 -2.71 19.02 53.52
N ALA A 293 -3.98 19.16 53.93
CA ALA A 293 -4.68 18.07 54.61
C ALA A 293 -4.84 16.85 53.67
N PRO A 294 -4.55 15.63 54.13
CA PRO A 294 -4.69 14.43 53.29
C PRO A 294 -6.15 14.23 52.88
N SER A 295 -6.40 13.67 51.68
CA SER A 295 -7.76 13.46 51.17
C SER A 295 -8.67 12.72 52.16
N SER A 296 -8.12 11.74 52.90
CA SER A 296 -8.83 10.94 53.90
C SER A 296 -9.28 11.73 55.14
N SER A 297 -8.77 12.93 55.38
CA SER A 297 -9.18 13.80 56.51
C SER A 297 -10.40 14.66 56.20
N CYS A 298 -10.82 14.71 54.93
CA CYS A 298 -12.06 15.37 54.53
C CYS A 298 -13.26 14.46 54.82
N ARG A 299 -14.43 15.04 55.08
CA ARG A 299 -15.69 14.28 55.24
C ARG A 299 -16.00 13.43 54.01
N VAL A 300 -15.71 13.95 52.83
CA VAL A 300 -15.71 13.20 51.57
C VAL A 300 -14.29 13.26 51.00
N PRO A 301 -13.62 12.12 50.77
CA PRO A 301 -12.27 12.10 50.23
C PRO A 301 -12.14 12.98 48.98
N THR A 302 -11.23 13.95 49.03
CA THR A 302 -11.07 14.95 47.97
C THR A 302 -9.58 15.24 47.78
N ALA A 303 -9.04 15.06 46.57
CA ALA A 303 -7.63 15.32 46.29
C ALA A 303 -7.21 16.78 46.57
N ILE A 304 -5.95 16.98 46.96
CA ILE A 304 -5.34 18.31 47.11
C ILE A 304 -5.34 19.03 45.74
N PRO A 305 -5.65 20.34 45.66
CA PRO A 305 -5.68 21.06 44.39
C PRO A 305 -4.30 21.05 43.72
N GLY A 306 -4.27 20.88 42.40
CA GLY A 306 -3.06 20.65 41.64
C GLY A 306 -2.56 19.20 41.65
N ARG A 307 -3.19 18.29 42.41
CA ARG A 307 -2.86 16.85 42.44
C ARG A 307 -3.97 15.97 41.87
N SER A 308 -5.19 16.50 41.71
CA SER A 308 -6.28 15.73 41.12
C SER A 308 -6.01 15.41 39.65
N LEU A 309 -6.37 14.21 39.21
CA LEU A 309 -6.37 13.87 37.78
C LEU A 309 -7.62 14.40 37.06
N HIS A 310 -8.68 14.78 37.80
CA HIS A 310 -9.80 15.52 37.21
C HIS A 310 -9.37 16.90 36.73
N GLU A 311 -8.34 17.51 37.33
CA GLU A 311 -7.78 18.78 36.86
C GLU A 311 -7.06 18.67 35.52
N LEU A 312 -6.81 17.45 35.03
CA LEU A 312 -6.23 17.20 33.70
C LEU A 312 -7.25 16.55 32.75
N GLY A 313 -8.46 16.23 33.21
CA GLY A 313 -9.41 15.42 32.45
C GLY A 313 -8.96 13.96 32.23
N MET A 314 -7.99 13.47 33.02
CA MET A 314 -7.45 12.10 32.93
C MET A 314 -8.06 11.13 33.96
N ALA A 315 -9.04 11.60 34.73
CA ALA A 315 -9.88 10.82 35.61
C ALA A 315 -11.36 11.07 35.33
N VAL A 316 -12.17 10.06 35.61
CA VAL A 316 -13.62 10.07 35.49
C VAL A 316 -14.26 9.44 36.73
N ASP A 317 -15.29 10.10 37.24
CA ASP A 317 -16.17 9.58 38.27
C ASP A 317 -17.39 9.00 37.55
N ILE A 318 -17.43 7.68 37.41
CA ILE A 318 -18.44 6.96 36.63
C ILE A 318 -19.69 6.73 37.49
N SER A 319 -20.84 6.92 36.85
CA SER A 319 -22.17 6.63 37.37
C SER A 319 -22.91 5.67 36.43
N GLN A 320 -23.97 5.05 36.94
CA GLN A 320 -24.89 4.23 36.16
C GLN A 320 -26.32 4.64 36.48
N ASN A 321 -27.12 4.94 35.46
CA ASN A 321 -28.52 5.40 35.61
C ASN A 321 -28.66 6.57 36.59
N GLY A 322 -27.73 7.54 36.52
CA GLY A 322 -27.72 8.73 37.39
C GLY A 322 -27.26 8.49 38.84
N ARG A 323 -26.84 7.27 39.19
CA ARG A 323 -26.36 6.93 40.55
C ARG A 323 -24.87 6.64 40.56
N THR A 324 -24.18 7.12 41.60
CA THR A 324 -22.78 6.80 41.86
C THR A 324 -22.58 5.30 41.98
N LEU A 325 -21.51 4.78 41.38
CA LEU A 325 -21.19 3.36 41.46
C LEU A 325 -20.82 2.94 42.89
N THR A 326 -21.31 1.77 43.27
CA THR A 326 -20.88 1.04 44.47
C THR A 326 -20.27 -0.30 44.04
N ARG A 327 -19.63 -1.02 44.96
CA ARG A 327 -19.04 -2.34 44.65
C ARG A 327 -20.06 -3.39 44.18
N SER A 328 -21.34 -3.21 44.53
CA SER A 328 -22.41 -4.10 44.10
C SER A 328 -23.02 -3.72 42.74
N SER A 329 -22.79 -2.50 42.26
CA SER A 329 -23.29 -2.01 40.97
C SER A 329 -22.80 -2.88 39.81
N THR A 330 -23.68 -3.18 38.86
CA THR A 330 -23.30 -3.98 37.67
C THR A 330 -22.25 -3.26 36.83
N GLY A 331 -22.34 -1.94 36.71
CA GLY A 331 -21.33 -1.12 36.04
C GLY A 331 -19.95 -1.20 36.69
N TYR A 332 -19.88 -1.22 38.02
CA TYR A 332 -18.60 -1.41 38.71
C TYR A 332 -17.98 -2.77 38.40
N LYS A 333 -18.76 -3.86 38.51
CA LYS A 333 -18.31 -5.21 38.19
C LYS A 333 -17.82 -5.33 36.74
N TRP A 334 -18.52 -4.68 35.81
CA TRP A 334 -18.11 -4.61 34.42
C TRP A 334 -16.77 -3.88 34.28
N LEU A 335 -16.61 -2.71 34.89
CA LEU A 335 -15.38 -1.92 34.81
C LEU A 335 -14.18 -2.63 35.44
N VAL A 336 -14.35 -3.32 36.58
CA VAL A 336 -13.27 -4.12 37.20
C VAL A 336 -12.71 -5.15 36.23
N THR A 337 -13.57 -5.72 35.38
CA THR A 337 -13.17 -6.74 34.40
C THR A 337 -12.57 -6.13 33.13
N HIS A 338 -13.05 -4.97 32.69
CA HIS A 338 -12.79 -4.47 31.33
C HIS A 338 -12.00 -3.16 31.26
N ALA A 339 -12.11 -2.26 32.25
CA ALA A 339 -11.59 -0.89 32.16
C ALA A 339 -10.08 -0.82 31.87
N ARG A 340 -9.32 -1.80 32.39
CA ARG A 340 -7.86 -1.88 32.17
C ARG A 340 -7.51 -2.05 30.68
N ALA A 341 -8.34 -2.72 29.89
CA ALA A 341 -8.13 -2.85 28.44
C ALA A 341 -8.25 -1.51 27.71
N TYR A 342 -8.92 -0.53 28.32
CA TYR A 342 -9.06 0.85 27.85
C TYR A 342 -8.09 1.81 28.56
N GLY A 343 -7.16 1.30 29.36
CA GLY A 343 -6.16 2.10 30.07
C GLY A 343 -6.68 2.78 31.33
N PHE A 344 -7.86 2.41 31.83
CA PHE A 344 -8.43 2.96 33.07
C PHE A 344 -8.28 1.97 34.23
N ILE A 345 -7.89 2.49 35.39
CA ILE A 345 -7.63 1.75 36.62
C ILE A 345 -8.49 2.38 37.72
N ASN A 346 -9.10 1.55 38.56
CA ASN A 346 -9.90 2.00 39.69
C ASN A 346 -9.00 2.50 40.82
N LEU A 347 -9.39 3.60 41.46
CA LEU A 347 -8.91 3.94 42.79
C LEU A 347 -9.64 3.03 43.81
N PRO A 348 -8.95 2.13 44.54
CA PRO A 348 -9.62 1.09 45.32
C PRO A 348 -10.58 1.59 46.41
N SER A 349 -10.34 2.78 46.96
CA SER A 349 -11.21 3.41 47.95
C SER A 349 -12.51 3.95 47.37
N GLU A 350 -12.56 4.21 46.06
CA GLU A 350 -13.63 4.92 45.38
C GLU A 350 -14.14 4.11 44.18
N PRO A 351 -15.20 3.28 44.35
CA PRO A 351 -15.72 2.44 43.27
C PRO A 351 -16.15 3.19 42.00
N TRP A 352 -16.48 4.47 42.13
CA TRP A 352 -16.83 5.33 41.00
C TRP A 352 -15.61 5.94 40.29
N HIS A 353 -14.43 5.98 40.90
CA HIS A 353 -13.30 6.74 40.38
C HIS A 353 -12.37 5.88 39.53
N TRP A 354 -12.13 6.31 38.28
CA TRP A 354 -11.29 5.62 37.32
C TRP A 354 -10.37 6.61 36.62
N SER A 355 -9.09 6.27 36.52
CA SER A 355 -8.09 7.14 35.88
C SER A 355 -7.01 6.31 35.20
N ILE A 356 -6.14 6.97 34.44
CA ILE A 356 -5.04 6.25 33.77
C ILE A 356 -3.94 5.75 34.74
N THR A 357 -3.94 6.21 35.99
CA THR A 357 -2.98 5.78 37.03
C THR A 357 -3.61 5.03 38.19
N GLY A 358 -4.94 5.06 38.33
CA GLY A 358 -5.66 4.52 39.49
C GLY A 358 -5.67 5.45 40.72
N GLY A 359 -5.26 6.71 40.57
CA GLY A 359 -5.17 7.70 41.64
C GLY A 359 -3.99 8.64 41.47
#